data_AF-A0A967MNC2-F1
#
_entry.id   AF-A0A967MNC2-F1
#
_cell.length_a   1.000
_cell.length_b   1.000
_cell.length_c   1.000
_cell.angle_alpha   90.00
_cell.angle_beta   90.00
_cell.angle_gamma   90.00
#
_symmetry.space_group_name_H-M   'P 1'
#
loop_
_entity.id
_entity.type
_entity.pdbx_description
1 polymer ?
#
loop_
_entity_poly.entity_id
_entity_poly.type
_entity_poly.pdbx_seq_one_letter_code
_entity_poly.pdbx_strand_id
1 'polypeptide(L)'
;EFLRYTVRGDVDFQEGLEVLKKGLAEARRAVAGAPWPVLFDIRDSKEKRRADELRGIALVLGEHVGVVSDHCAVVVSSPLYYGVSRMFGHFAEAYGISMEI
;
A
#
# COMPACT_ATOMS: atom_id res chain seq x y z
N GLU A 1 4.44 -11.14 11.29
CA GLU A 1 5.19 -9.90 10.95
C GLU A 1 4.49 -9.22 9.78
N PHE A 2 4.71 -7.94 9.52
CA PHE A 2 4.06 -7.21 8.43
C PHE A 2 5.03 -6.20 7.80
N LEU A 3 4.81 -5.88 6.53
CA LEU A 3 5.52 -4.82 5.81
C LEU A 3 4.83 -3.49 6.10
N ARG A 4 5.53 -2.57 6.75
CA ARG A 4 4.99 -1.25 7.10
C ARG A 4 5.52 -0.19 6.15
N TYR A 5 4.62 0.48 5.45
CA TYR A 5 4.91 1.66 4.64
C TYR A 5 4.36 2.89 5.37
N THR A 6 5.26 3.74 5.88
CA THR A 6 4.87 4.97 6.58
C THR A 6 5.11 6.16 5.68
N VAL A 7 4.09 7.00 5.52
CA VAL A 7 4.19 8.22 4.73
C VAL A 7 4.05 9.44 5.64
N ARG A 8 4.99 10.38 5.51
CA ARG A 8 5.04 11.60 6.31
C ARG A 8 5.21 12.81 5.41
N GLY A 9 4.34 13.80 5.59
CA GLY A 9 4.37 15.02 4.79
C GLY A 9 3.87 14.77 3.37
N ASP A 10 4.41 15.54 2.42
CA ASP A 10 4.02 15.48 1.01
C ASP A 10 5.12 14.74 0.24
N VAL A 11 4.83 13.52 -0.19
CA VAL A 11 5.77 12.65 -0.90
C VAL A 11 5.35 12.57 -2.36
N ASP A 12 6.29 12.77 -3.28
CA ASP A 12 6.02 12.60 -4.70
C ASP A 12 5.55 11.17 -5.00
N PHE A 13 4.62 11.01 -5.95
CA PHE A 13 4.06 9.70 -6.25
C PHE A 13 5.11 8.73 -6.80
N GLN A 14 5.96 9.18 -7.72
CA GLN A 14 6.98 8.32 -8.32
C GLN A 14 8.03 7.94 -7.28
N GLU A 15 8.44 8.88 -6.44
CA GLU A 15 9.37 8.59 -5.34
C GLU A 15 8.79 7.55 -4.37
N GLY A 16 7.55 7.73 -3.92
CA GLY A 16 6.88 6.79 -3.02
C GLY A 16 6.69 5.40 -3.64
N LEU A 17 6.36 5.34 -4.93
CA LEU A 17 6.19 4.09 -5.65
C LEU A 17 7.51 3.32 -5.79
N GLU A 18 8.62 4.02 -6.04
CA GLU A 18 9.94 3.39 -6.11
C GLU A 18 10.40 2.86 -4.75
N VAL A 19 10.08 3.56 -3.65
CA VAL A 19 10.30 3.05 -2.29
C VAL A 19 9.49 1.78 -2.04
N LEU A 20 8.21 1.77 -2.44
CA LEU A 20 7.34 0.58 -2.32
C LEU A 20 7.93 -0.61 -3.08
N LYS A 21 8.29 -0.44 -4.35
CA LYS A 21 8.89 -1.50 -5.18
C LYS A 21 10.18 -2.05 -4.57
N LYS A 22 11.06 -1.17 -4.08
CA LYS A 22 12.30 -1.59 -3.39
C LYS A 22 11.99 -2.41 -2.14
N GLY A 23 11.04 -1.97 -1.31
CA GLY A 23 10.62 -2.70 -0.12
C GLY A 23 10.07 -4.08 -0.44
N LEU A 24 9.24 -4.21 -1.48
CA LEU A 24 8.71 -5.49 -1.94
C LEU A 24 9.81 -6.40 -2.51
N ALA A 25 10.77 -5.85 -3.25
CA ALA A 25 11.90 -6.61 -3.78
C ALA A 25 12.79 -7.16 -2.66
N GLU A 26 13.05 -6.37 -1.63
CA GLU A 26 13.80 -6.82 -0.45
C GLU A 26 13.02 -7.86 0.35
N ALA A 27 11.71 -7.66 0.56
CA ALA A 27 10.85 -8.66 1.19
C ALA A 27 10.86 -9.99 0.41
N ARG A 28 10.82 -9.95 -0.91
CA ARG A 28 10.92 -11.13 -1.76
C ARG A 28 12.24 -11.88 -1.59
N ARG A 29 13.35 -11.17 -1.41
CA ARG A 29 14.69 -11.76 -1.19
C ARG A 29 14.83 -12.35 0.20
N ALA A 30 14.20 -11.73 1.19
CA ALA A 30 14.27 -12.15 2.58
C ALA A 30 13.47 -13.42 2.88
N VAL A 31 12.56 -13.84 1.99
CA VAL A 31 11.55 -14.86 2.32
C VAL A 31 11.79 -16.20 1.62
N ALA A 32 12.11 -17.21 2.42
CA ALA A 32 11.67 -18.59 2.25
C ALA A 32 10.56 -18.85 3.28
N GLY A 33 9.32 -18.44 2.99
CA GLY A 33 8.23 -18.40 3.99
C GLY A 33 6.91 -17.84 3.45
N ALA A 34 5.95 -17.63 4.36
CA ALA A 34 4.59 -17.19 4.02
C ALA A 34 4.53 -15.70 3.59
N PRO A 35 3.52 -15.30 2.79
CA PRO A 35 3.33 -13.90 2.37
C PRO A 35 3.06 -12.97 3.55
N TRP A 36 3.47 -11.70 3.42
CA TRP A 36 3.42 -10.71 4.49
C TRP A 36 2.24 -9.76 4.33
N PRO A 37 1.44 -9.51 5.40
CA PRO A 37 0.48 -8.41 5.42
C PRO A 37 1.15 -7.07 5.18
N VAL A 38 0.46 -6.16 4.50
CA VAL A 38 0.92 -4.80 4.26
C VAL A 38 0.14 -3.82 5.13
N LEU A 39 0.85 -2.94 5.83
CA LEU A 39 0.27 -1.84 6.59
C LEU A 39 0.74 -0.51 5.97
N PHE A 40 -0.20 0.26 5.43
CA PHE A 40 0.03 1.65 5.04
C PHE A 40 -0.33 2.57 6.21
N ASP A 41 0.66 3.26 6.76
CA ASP A 41 0.46 4.28 7.79
C ASP A 41 0.56 5.67 7.16
N ILE A 42 -0.59 6.29 6.91
CA ILE A 42 -0.70 7.60 6.27
C ILE A 42 -1.26 8.66 7.21
N ARG A 43 -1.20 8.43 8.53
CA ARG A 43 -1.72 9.37 9.54
C ARG A 43 -1.08 10.76 9.46
N ASP A 44 0.18 10.82 9.05
CA ASP A 44 0.95 12.06 8.91
C ASP A 44 1.15 12.46 7.43
N SER A 45 0.43 11.81 6.50
CA SER A 45 0.46 12.17 5.09
C SER A 45 -0.23 13.51 4.85
N LYS A 46 0.31 14.28 3.91
CA LYS A 46 -0.29 15.49 3.33
C LYS A 46 -0.61 15.31 1.85
N GLU A 47 -0.41 14.11 1.32
CA GLU A 47 -0.55 13.79 -0.08
C GLU A 47 -2.02 13.92 -0.51
N LYS A 48 -2.23 14.32 -1.76
CA LYS A 48 -3.54 14.29 -2.42
C LYS A 48 -3.45 13.36 -3.62
N ARG A 49 -3.57 12.06 -3.36
CA ARG A 49 -3.43 11.04 -4.40
C ARG A 49 -4.61 11.04 -5.36
N ARG A 50 -4.30 10.99 -6.64
CA ARG A 50 -5.29 10.84 -7.72
C ARG A 50 -5.67 9.37 -7.86
N ALA A 51 -6.80 9.10 -8.50
CA ALA A 51 -7.31 7.73 -8.65
C ALA A 51 -6.36 6.83 -9.45
N ASP A 52 -5.70 7.36 -10.47
CA ASP A 52 -4.67 6.66 -11.26
C ASP A 52 -3.45 6.27 -10.41
N GLU A 53 -3.04 7.12 -9.48
CA GLU A 53 -1.94 6.87 -8.56
C GLU A 53 -2.27 5.76 -7.55
N LEU A 54 -3.48 5.80 -6.97
CA LEU A 54 -3.96 4.74 -6.07
C LEU A 54 -4.09 3.40 -6.80
N ARG A 55 -4.59 3.41 -8.04
CA ARG A 55 -4.63 2.23 -8.89
C ARG A 55 -3.23 1.70 -9.21
N GLY A 56 -2.27 2.59 -9.44
CA GLY A 56 -0.86 2.23 -9.65
C GLY A 56 -0.25 1.51 -8.45
N ILE A 57 -0.54 1.97 -7.23
CA ILE A 57 -0.11 1.29 -6.00
C ILE A 57 -0.76 -0.09 -5.91
N ALA A 58 -2.08 -0.18 -6.16
CA ALA A 58 -2.81 -1.44 -6.09
C ALA A 58 -2.30 -2.48 -7.11
N LEU A 59 -1.99 -2.04 -8.34
CA LEU A 59 -1.38 -2.86 -9.37
C LEU A 59 -0.03 -3.41 -8.91
N VAL A 60 0.86 -2.56 -8.38
CA VAL A 60 2.18 -3.00 -7.89
C VAL A 60 2.05 -4.05 -6.79
N LEU A 61 1.09 -3.88 -5.86
CA LEU A 61 0.84 -4.90 -4.85
C LEU A 61 0.32 -6.21 -5.47
N GLY A 62 -0.63 -6.11 -6.41
CA GLY A 62 -1.18 -7.27 -7.13
C GLY A 62 -0.12 -8.07 -7.90
N GLU A 63 0.85 -7.39 -8.50
CA GLU A 63 2.00 -8.03 -9.18
C GLU A 63 2.96 -8.76 -8.22
N HIS A 64 2.85 -8.48 -6.92
CA HIS A 64 3.68 -9.07 -5.86
C HIS A 64 2.89 -10.00 -4.93
N VAL A 65 1.68 -10.45 -5.33
CA VAL A 65 0.94 -11.49 -4.60
C VAL A 65 1.84 -12.73 -4.42
N GLY A 66 1.92 -13.21 -3.19
CA GLY A 66 2.85 -14.27 -2.78
C GLY A 66 4.10 -13.75 -2.05
N VAL A 67 4.47 -12.49 -2.25
CA VAL A 67 5.35 -11.73 -1.33
C VAL A 67 4.48 -11.03 -0.30
N VAL A 68 3.44 -10.35 -0.78
CA VAL A 68 2.39 -9.75 0.03
C VAL A 68 1.21 -10.70 0.15
N SER A 69 0.60 -10.75 1.33
CA SER A 69 -0.64 -11.49 1.54
C SER A 69 -1.79 -10.86 0.77
N ASP A 70 -2.86 -11.62 0.65
CA ASP A 70 -4.17 -11.17 0.20
C ASP A 70 -4.85 -10.17 1.15
N HIS A 71 -4.19 -9.76 2.24
CA HIS A 71 -4.66 -8.73 3.17
C HIS A 71 -3.73 -7.51 3.22
N CYS A 72 -4.32 -6.32 3.22
CA CYS A 72 -3.65 -5.07 3.57
C CYS A 72 -4.50 -4.20 4.49
N ALA A 73 -3.86 -3.30 5.23
CA ALA A 73 -4.53 -2.36 6.12
C ALA A 73 -4.02 -0.93 5.89
N VAL A 74 -4.90 0.06 6.07
CA VAL A 74 -4.54 1.49 5.95
C VAL A 74 -4.92 2.26 7.20
N VAL A 75 -3.93 2.80 7.91
CA VAL A 75 -4.13 3.63 9.10
C VAL A 75 -4.24 5.10 8.69
N VAL A 76 -5.36 5.73 9.06
CA VAL A 76 -5.66 7.13 8.75
C VAL A 76 -6.01 7.93 10.01
N SER A 77 -5.76 9.25 9.98
CA SER A 77 -6.06 10.17 11.10
C SER A 77 -7.14 11.20 10.78
N SER A 78 -7.59 11.29 9.52
CA SER A 78 -8.51 12.32 9.02
C SER A 78 -9.60 11.70 8.14
N PRO A 79 -10.85 12.23 8.19
CA PRO A 79 -11.94 11.79 7.32
C PRO A 79 -11.64 11.88 5.82
N LEU A 80 -10.82 12.85 5.40
CA LEU A 80 -10.43 12.97 3.99
C LEU A 80 -9.64 11.73 3.54
N TYR A 81 -8.71 11.27 4.39
CA TYR A 81 -7.90 10.09 4.10
C TYR A 81 -8.71 8.79 4.21
N TYR A 82 -9.79 8.77 5.00
CA TYR A 82 -10.72 7.65 4.99
C TYR A 82 -11.34 7.43 3.59
N GLY A 83 -11.77 8.50 2.91
CA GLY A 83 -12.29 8.41 1.55
C GLY A 83 -11.24 7.91 0.53
N VAL A 84 -10.01 8.40 0.64
CA VAL A 84 -8.87 7.95 -0.18
C VAL A 84 -8.60 6.46 0.07
N SER A 85 -8.58 6.01 1.32
CA SER A 85 -8.42 4.61 1.68
C SER A 85 -9.54 3.75 1.10
N ARG A 86 -10.81 4.15 1.20
CA ARG A 86 -11.93 3.41 0.60
C ARG A 86 -11.78 3.25 -0.91
N MET A 87 -11.39 4.31 -1.61
CA MET A 87 -11.15 4.26 -3.06
C MET A 87 -9.97 3.34 -3.40
N PHE A 88 -8.89 3.42 -2.62
CA PHE A 88 -7.76 2.51 -2.75
C PHE A 88 -8.17 1.04 -2.53
N GLY A 89 -9.02 0.76 -1.55
CA GLY A 89 -9.57 -0.58 -1.28
C GLY A 89 -10.27 -1.17 -2.48
N HIS A 90 -11.11 -0.41 -3.17
CA HIS A 90 -11.76 -0.89 -4.40
C HIS A 90 -10.78 -1.25 -5.51
N PHE A 91 -9.66 -0.51 -5.64
CA PHE A 91 -8.61 -0.90 -6.58
C PHE A 91 -7.85 -2.14 -6.09
N ALA A 92 -7.52 -2.23 -4.81
CA ALA A 92 -6.82 -3.37 -4.22
C ALA A 92 -7.62 -4.68 -4.38
N GLU A 93 -8.93 -4.63 -4.12
CA GLU A 93 -9.85 -5.77 -4.28
C GLU A 93 -9.86 -6.28 -5.74
N ALA A 94 -9.81 -5.38 -6.72
CA ALA A 94 -9.75 -5.75 -8.13
C ALA A 94 -8.46 -6.51 -8.52
N TYR A 95 -7.41 -6.42 -7.70
CA TYR A 95 -6.16 -7.15 -7.84
C TYR A 95 -6.00 -8.28 -6.82
N GLY A 96 -7.08 -8.69 -6.14
CA GLY A 96 -7.10 -9.84 -5.24
C GLY A 96 -6.60 -9.54 -3.82
N ILE A 97 -6.58 -8.27 -3.41
CA ILE A 97 -6.14 -7.85 -2.08
C ILE A 97 -7.34 -7.29 -1.30
N SER A 98 -7.69 -7.98 -0.22
CA SER A 98 -8.70 -7.55 0.76
C SER A 98 -8.13 -6.47 1.66
N MET A 99 -8.91 -5.42 1.92
CA MET A 99 -8.44 -4.27 2.68
C MET A 99 -9.24 -4.00 3.95
N GLU A 100 -8.53 -3.73 5.04
CA GLU A 100 -9.07 -3.18 6.28
C GLU A 100 -8.66 -1.69 6.42
N ILE A 101 -9.54 -0.86 6.98
CA ILE A 101 -9.28 0.57 7.24
C ILE A 101 -9.51 0.86 8.71
#